data_AF-A0A395IRA3-F1
#
_entry.id   AF-A0A395IRA3-F1
#
_cell.length_a   1.000
_cell.length_b   1.000
_cell.length_c   1.000
_cell.angle_alpha   90.00
_cell.angle_beta   90.00
_cell.angle_gamma   90.00
#
_symmetry.space_group_name_H-M   'P 1'
#
loop_
_entity.id
_entity.type
_entity.pdbx_description
1 polymer ?
#
loop_
_entity_poly.entity_id
_entity_poly.type
_entity_poly.pdbx_seq_one_letter_code
_entity_poly.pdbx_strand_id
1 'polypeptide(L)'
;MRSPLKLSSQWTGYLALLSTFGSLITPAVTVKHENFKTCEQSGFCKRNRAYADHATAVGENWSLRAPYRLDSNTVAWKDGQLQGTILKEVDGGDSVRLPITISFLESGSARVTIDEEKRQKGEIELRHDSKARKERYNEASDWVIVGGLTLSKDAEYKKLPGLSQITYGPEGKFKAAVTHVPFAIKFLRDDETQIIFNEGGLLNVEHWRPKIEKPEKKEGEEESVEVQTGEDEGTWWDETFGGNTDSKPRGPESVALDITFPGYEHVFGIPEHAGPLSLKQTRGGEGNYKDPYRLYNADVFEYIMDSEMTLYGAIPFMQAHKASSTVGVFWLNAAETWIDITKEKESINPLSGKTNTKTHWFSESGLLDVFVFLGPTPKDVTKAYGELTGYTQLPQEFSIGYHQCRWNYVTDEDVKDVDRKMDKFQIPYDVIWLDIEYTDGKKYFTWDPHTFGNHVDMLSHLDKSERKLVAIIDPHIKNEANYHIVDELKSKDLAAKNKDGVIYEGWCWPGSSHWVDAFNPAAIKWWKELFTKDAWKTSNLFIWNDMNEPSVFNGPETTMPKDNLHHGNWEASRCSQYQRSDIPQCNLRSNG
;
A
#
# COMPACT_ATOMS: atom_id res chain seq x y z
N MET A 1 -40.25 63.52 16.29
CA MET A 1 -39.63 62.59 17.27
C MET A 1 -39.92 61.16 16.81
N ARG A 2 -38.91 60.44 16.31
CA ARG A 2 -39.05 59.01 15.96
C ARG A 2 -38.94 58.20 17.25
N SER A 3 -39.93 57.37 17.52
CA SER A 3 -39.94 56.42 18.63
C SER A 3 -38.80 55.40 18.47
N PRO A 4 -38.05 55.06 19.52
CA PRO A 4 -37.03 54.02 19.43
C PRO A 4 -37.74 52.66 19.32
N LEU A 5 -37.36 51.88 18.31
CA LEU A 5 -37.73 50.47 18.18
C LEU A 5 -37.29 49.73 19.46
N LYS A 6 -38.25 49.42 20.34
CA LYS A 6 -38.04 48.47 21.43
C LYS A 6 -37.90 47.09 20.79
N LEU A 7 -36.68 46.63 20.58
CA LEU A 7 -36.45 45.19 20.41
C LEU A 7 -37.01 44.51 21.66
N SER A 8 -38.00 43.64 21.45
CA SER A 8 -38.64 42.91 22.55
C SER A 8 -37.58 42.07 23.27
N SER A 9 -37.56 42.14 24.59
CA SER A 9 -36.70 41.33 25.49
C SER A 9 -36.76 39.83 25.19
N GLN A 10 -37.83 39.36 24.55
CA GLN A 10 -37.98 37.97 24.13
C GLN A 10 -37.04 37.62 22.97
N TRP A 11 -36.82 38.52 22.01
CA TRP A 11 -35.90 38.28 20.89
C TRP A 11 -34.45 38.20 21.34
N THR A 12 -34.06 39.04 22.29
CA THR A 12 -32.73 38.95 22.92
C THR A 12 -32.55 37.64 23.66
N GLY A 13 -33.59 37.16 24.35
CA GLY A 13 -33.60 35.84 25.00
C GLY A 13 -33.48 34.69 24.01
N TYR A 14 -34.22 34.74 22.89
CA TYR A 14 -34.13 33.73 21.82
C TYR A 14 -32.77 33.72 21.14
N LEU A 15 -32.19 34.90 20.82
CA LEU A 15 -30.86 34.98 20.23
C LEU A 15 -29.77 34.48 21.19
N ALA A 16 -29.89 34.77 22.50
CA ALA A 16 -28.99 34.25 23.51
C ALA A 16 -29.10 32.72 23.64
N LEU A 17 -30.31 32.16 23.61
CA LEU A 17 -30.54 30.72 23.61
C LEU A 17 -29.99 30.05 22.34
N LEU A 18 -30.21 30.63 21.16
CA LEU A 18 -29.71 30.13 19.88
C LEU A 18 -28.19 30.19 19.78
N SER A 19 -27.57 31.25 20.29
CA SER A 19 -26.11 31.36 20.36
C SER A 19 -25.52 30.40 21.39
N THR A 20 -26.18 30.19 22.52
CA THR A 20 -25.77 29.19 23.53
C THR A 20 -25.90 27.76 22.98
N PHE A 21 -27.01 27.43 22.30
CA PHE A 21 -27.19 26.13 21.62
C PHE A 21 -26.20 25.96 20.47
N GLY A 22 -25.97 27.01 19.67
CA GLY A 22 -24.98 27.01 18.60
C GLY A 22 -23.54 26.82 19.08
N SER A 23 -23.20 27.34 20.28
CA SER A 23 -21.89 27.09 20.92
C SER A 23 -21.77 25.72 21.59
N LEU A 24 -22.89 25.02 21.81
CA LEU A 24 -22.92 23.65 22.31
C LEU A 24 -22.86 22.61 21.18
N ILE A 25 -23.06 23.03 19.93
CA ILE A 25 -22.76 22.21 18.75
C ILE A 25 -21.24 22.27 18.57
N THR A 26 -20.53 21.38 19.27
CA THR A 26 -19.21 20.99 18.79
C THR A 26 -19.44 20.31 17.44
N PRO A 27 -18.81 20.79 16.34
CA PRO A 27 -18.82 19.99 15.12
C PRO A 27 -18.30 18.61 15.52
N ALA A 28 -19.04 17.56 15.15
CA ALA A 28 -18.48 16.23 15.17
C ALA A 28 -17.16 16.34 14.41
N VAL A 29 -16.06 16.02 15.08
CA VAL A 29 -14.81 15.83 14.37
C VAL A 29 -15.13 14.64 13.46
N THR A 30 -14.93 14.83 12.16
CA THR A 30 -14.95 13.74 11.20
C THR A 30 -13.50 13.52 10.79
N VAL A 31 -13.23 12.51 9.95
CA VAL A 31 -11.93 12.39 9.29
C VAL A 31 -11.44 13.77 8.81
N LYS A 32 -10.19 14.10 9.15
CA LYS A 32 -9.55 15.35 8.73
C LYS A 32 -9.01 15.17 7.33
N HIS A 33 -9.87 15.35 6.33
CA HIS A 33 -9.51 15.15 4.92
C HIS A 33 -8.27 15.95 4.50
N GLU A 34 -8.04 17.11 5.09
CA GLU A 34 -6.87 17.95 4.84
C GLU A 34 -5.53 17.28 5.21
N ASN A 35 -5.56 16.25 6.04
CA ASN A 35 -4.37 15.48 6.42
C ASN A 35 -4.03 14.39 5.41
N PHE A 36 -4.91 14.04 4.47
CA PHE A 36 -4.69 12.93 3.54
C PHE A 36 -4.79 13.44 2.10
N LYS A 37 -3.78 13.12 1.28
CA LYS A 37 -3.75 13.58 -0.11
C LYS A 37 -4.90 12.99 -0.90
N THR A 38 -5.58 13.85 -1.66
CA THR A 38 -6.32 13.44 -2.85
C THR A 38 -5.35 13.08 -3.98
N CYS A 39 -5.86 12.48 -5.06
CA CYS A 39 -5.00 12.17 -6.20
C CYS A 39 -4.34 13.42 -6.81
N GLU A 40 -5.06 14.54 -6.84
CA GLU A 40 -4.54 15.81 -7.38
C GLU A 40 -3.39 16.38 -6.55
N GLN A 41 -3.35 16.08 -5.24
CA GLN A 41 -2.29 16.51 -4.32
C GLN A 41 -1.10 15.54 -4.27
N SER A 42 -1.24 14.34 -4.87
CA SER A 42 -0.15 13.39 -5.02
C SER A 42 0.46 13.54 -6.41
N GLY A 43 1.68 14.08 -6.50
CA GLY A 43 2.29 14.45 -7.78
C GLY A 43 2.28 13.35 -8.84
N PHE A 44 2.65 12.11 -8.47
CA PHE A 44 2.65 11.00 -9.43
C PHE A 44 1.22 10.51 -9.78
N CYS A 45 0.26 10.62 -8.86
CA CYS A 45 -1.14 10.30 -9.14
C CYS A 45 -1.70 11.27 -10.17
N LYS A 46 -1.50 12.57 -9.93
CA LYS A 46 -1.85 13.65 -10.86
C LYS A 46 -1.26 13.42 -12.25
N ARG A 47 0.05 13.12 -12.35
CA ARG A 47 0.71 12.86 -13.64
C ARG A 47 0.14 11.65 -14.37
N ASN A 48 -0.09 10.53 -13.68
CA ASN A 48 -0.63 9.33 -14.32
C ASN A 48 -2.11 9.50 -14.71
N ARG A 49 -2.92 10.23 -13.93
CA ARG A 49 -4.28 10.60 -14.36
C ARG A 49 -4.27 11.53 -15.57
N ALA A 50 -3.40 12.54 -15.59
CA ALA A 50 -3.24 13.43 -16.74
C ALA A 50 -2.77 12.68 -17.99
N TYR A 51 -1.89 11.68 -17.84
CA TYR A 51 -1.49 10.78 -18.94
C TYR A 51 -2.68 10.00 -19.50
N ALA A 52 -3.52 9.44 -18.62
CA ALA A 52 -4.74 8.74 -19.03
C ALA A 52 -5.78 9.67 -19.69
N ASP A 53 -5.91 10.90 -19.20
CA ASP A 53 -6.81 11.90 -19.77
C ASP A 53 -6.33 12.35 -21.16
N HIS A 54 -5.02 12.54 -21.33
CA HIS A 54 -4.41 12.82 -22.62
C HIS A 54 -4.63 11.67 -23.61
N ALA A 55 -4.35 10.43 -23.20
CA ALA A 55 -4.59 9.23 -24.01
C ALA A 55 -6.06 9.14 -24.48
N THR A 56 -6.99 9.39 -23.56
CA THR A 56 -8.44 9.39 -23.84
C THR A 56 -8.83 10.51 -24.80
N ALA A 57 -8.28 11.71 -24.62
CA ALA A 57 -8.57 12.86 -25.47
C ALA A 57 -8.04 12.69 -26.91
N VAL A 58 -6.90 12.02 -27.08
CA VAL A 58 -6.34 11.67 -28.40
C VAL A 58 -7.14 10.54 -29.07
N GLY A 59 -7.78 9.67 -28.29
CA GLY A 59 -8.65 8.60 -28.75
C GLY A 59 -7.90 7.48 -29.46
N GLU A 60 -8.47 6.90 -30.52
CA GLU A 60 -7.90 5.74 -31.23
C GLU A 60 -6.47 5.98 -31.74
N ASN A 61 -6.13 7.24 -32.05
CA ASN A 61 -4.79 7.63 -32.48
C ASN A 61 -3.73 7.47 -31.38
N TRP A 62 -4.12 7.40 -30.10
CA TRP A 62 -3.19 7.23 -28.99
C TRP A 62 -2.55 5.85 -29.01
N SER A 63 -3.36 4.80 -29.17
CA SER A 63 -2.88 3.41 -29.20
C SER A 63 -1.80 3.20 -30.27
N LEU A 64 -1.93 3.88 -31.42
CA LEU A 64 -0.94 3.85 -32.52
C LEU A 64 0.34 4.66 -32.22
N ARG A 65 0.28 5.58 -31.25
CA ARG A 65 1.36 6.50 -30.85
C ARG A 65 1.96 6.16 -29.49
N ALA A 66 1.41 5.20 -28.75
CA ALA A 66 1.91 4.82 -27.44
C ALA A 66 3.42 4.55 -27.53
N PRO A 67 4.25 5.20 -26.69
CA PRO A 67 5.68 5.31 -26.95
C PRO A 67 6.46 4.04 -26.60
N TYR A 68 5.79 2.92 -26.31
CA TYR A 68 6.41 1.67 -25.85
C TYR A 68 6.37 0.60 -26.93
N ARG A 69 7.55 0.15 -27.35
CA ARG A 69 7.72 -0.87 -28.39
C ARG A 69 8.65 -1.97 -27.89
N LEU A 70 8.21 -3.22 -27.91
CA LEU A 70 9.10 -4.35 -27.64
C LEU A 70 10.00 -4.59 -28.85
N ASP A 71 11.32 -4.44 -28.67
CA ASP A 71 12.28 -4.69 -29.74
C ASP A 71 12.34 -6.20 -30.04
N SER A 72 11.78 -6.57 -31.20
CA SER A 72 11.68 -7.96 -31.69
C SER A 72 13.04 -8.67 -31.79
N ASN A 73 14.14 -7.92 -31.92
CA ASN A 73 15.49 -8.45 -32.02
C ASN A 73 16.06 -8.86 -30.65
N THR A 74 15.58 -8.24 -29.58
CA THR A 74 15.99 -8.55 -28.20
C THR A 74 15.20 -9.70 -27.58
N VAL A 75 14.08 -10.09 -28.22
CA VAL A 75 13.21 -11.14 -27.70
C VAL A 75 13.92 -12.49 -27.70
N ALA A 76 14.10 -13.05 -26.52
CA ALA A 76 14.66 -14.36 -26.26
C ALA A 76 13.67 -15.22 -25.45
N TRP A 77 13.64 -16.51 -25.74
CA TRP A 77 12.87 -17.50 -24.99
C TRP A 77 13.81 -18.50 -24.34
N LYS A 78 13.60 -18.77 -23.06
CA LYS A 78 14.35 -19.80 -22.33
C LYS A 78 13.52 -20.34 -21.18
N ASP A 79 13.39 -21.67 -21.11
CA ASP A 79 12.89 -22.42 -19.95
C ASP A 79 11.61 -21.87 -19.31
N GLY A 80 10.59 -21.55 -20.12
CA GLY A 80 9.31 -21.02 -19.60
C GLY A 80 9.29 -19.50 -19.39
N GLN A 81 10.29 -18.78 -19.88
CA GLN A 81 10.41 -17.34 -19.73
C GLN A 81 10.71 -16.65 -21.07
N LEU A 82 9.97 -15.58 -21.35
CA LEU A 82 10.25 -14.64 -22.43
C LEU A 82 10.97 -13.43 -21.84
N GLN A 83 12.11 -13.07 -22.42
CA GLN A 83 12.88 -11.88 -22.05
C GLN A 83 13.01 -10.96 -23.27
N GLY A 84 13.10 -9.66 -23.04
CA GLY A 84 13.33 -8.68 -24.10
C GLY A 84 13.56 -7.27 -23.56
N THR A 85 13.60 -6.30 -24.46
CA THR A 85 13.71 -4.88 -24.12
C THR A 85 12.57 -4.10 -24.77
N ILE A 86 11.77 -3.45 -23.94
CA ILE A 86 10.86 -2.40 -24.38
C ILE A 86 11.68 -1.12 -24.58
N LEU A 87 11.52 -0.49 -25.73
CA LEU A 87 12.04 0.84 -26.03
C LEU A 87 10.92 1.84 -25.78
N LYS A 88 11.16 2.76 -24.84
CA LYS A 88 10.31 3.93 -24.61
C LYS A 88 10.88 5.09 -25.44
N GLU A 89 10.14 5.53 -26.45
CA GLU A 89 10.45 6.74 -27.21
C GLU A 89 10.28 7.97 -26.31
N VAL A 90 11.29 8.83 -26.25
CA VAL A 90 11.27 10.09 -25.47
C VAL A 90 11.53 11.27 -26.40
N ASP A 91 11.17 12.48 -25.95
CA ASP A 91 11.40 13.70 -26.71
C ASP A 91 12.88 13.84 -27.10
N GLY A 92 13.12 14.25 -28.35
CA GLY A 92 14.47 14.32 -28.93
C GLY A 92 14.87 13.10 -29.76
N GLY A 93 14.03 12.06 -29.85
CA GLY A 93 14.26 10.89 -30.71
C GLY A 93 15.14 9.80 -30.08
N ASP A 94 15.54 9.99 -28.82
CA ASP A 94 16.23 8.98 -28.03
C ASP A 94 15.24 7.92 -27.53
N SER A 95 15.76 6.78 -27.08
CA SER A 95 14.96 5.70 -26.50
C SER A 95 15.52 5.24 -25.17
N VAL A 96 14.63 5.13 -24.17
CA VAL A 96 14.95 4.50 -22.89
C VAL A 96 14.72 3.01 -22.98
N ARG A 97 15.68 2.23 -22.46
CA ARG A 97 15.64 0.77 -22.47
C ARG A 97 15.03 0.24 -21.19
N LEU A 98 13.93 -0.49 -21.33
CA LEU A 98 13.15 -1.06 -20.25
C LEU A 98 13.15 -2.60 -20.38
N PRO A 99 14.02 -3.32 -19.65
CA PRO A 99 14.04 -4.77 -19.67
C PRO A 99 12.68 -5.33 -19.24
N ILE A 100 12.14 -6.26 -20.03
CA ILE A 100 10.90 -6.99 -19.70
C ILE A 100 11.20 -8.47 -19.54
N THR A 101 10.58 -9.06 -18.52
CA THR A 101 10.58 -10.50 -18.26
C THR A 101 9.14 -10.98 -18.11
N ILE A 102 8.73 -11.97 -18.90
CA ILE A 102 7.44 -12.64 -18.79
C ILE A 102 7.68 -14.10 -18.45
N SER A 103 7.31 -14.49 -17.23
CA SER A 103 7.49 -15.84 -16.71
C SER A 103 6.18 -16.60 -16.73
N PHE A 104 6.20 -17.85 -17.17
CA PHE A 104 5.06 -18.75 -17.16
C PHE A 104 5.32 -19.85 -16.13
N LEU A 105 4.45 -19.98 -15.14
CA LEU A 105 4.67 -20.81 -13.95
C LEU A 105 3.96 -22.16 -14.09
N GLU A 106 4.45 -23.20 -13.41
CA GLU A 106 3.83 -24.53 -13.38
C GLU A 106 2.39 -24.50 -12.84
N SER A 107 2.07 -23.55 -11.96
CA SER A 107 0.70 -23.33 -11.45
C SER A 107 -0.29 -22.88 -12.53
N GLY A 108 0.20 -22.45 -13.71
CA GLY A 108 -0.59 -21.79 -14.74
C GLY A 108 -0.73 -20.28 -14.54
N SER A 109 -0.11 -19.70 -13.52
CA SER A 109 0.06 -18.25 -13.40
C SER A 109 1.11 -17.72 -14.39
N ALA A 110 0.97 -16.46 -14.79
CA ALA A 110 2.04 -15.72 -15.47
C ALA A 110 2.52 -14.56 -14.59
N ARG A 111 3.78 -14.13 -14.75
CA ARG A 111 4.35 -12.94 -14.10
C ARG A 111 4.97 -12.04 -15.14
N VAL A 112 4.63 -10.76 -15.16
CA VAL A 112 5.19 -9.74 -16.06
C VAL A 112 5.94 -8.73 -15.22
N THR A 113 7.23 -8.57 -15.48
CA THR A 113 8.10 -7.62 -14.78
C THR A 113 8.76 -6.68 -15.77
N ILE A 114 8.69 -5.37 -15.55
CA ILE A 114 9.37 -4.33 -16.31
C ILE A 114 10.25 -3.49 -15.37
N ASP A 115 11.51 -3.30 -15.75
CA ASP A 115 12.51 -2.51 -15.04
C ASP A 115 13.12 -1.43 -15.96
N GLU A 116 14.13 -0.71 -15.49
CA GLU A 116 14.84 0.36 -16.21
C GLU A 116 16.35 0.08 -16.23
N GLU A 117 16.90 -0.17 -17.43
CA GLU A 117 18.28 -0.63 -17.60
C GLU A 117 19.30 0.38 -17.04
N LYS A 118 19.04 1.68 -17.20
CA LYS A 118 19.90 2.76 -16.71
C LYS A 118 20.03 2.75 -15.19
N ARG A 119 18.93 2.48 -14.50
CA ARG A 119 18.89 2.39 -13.03
C ARG A 119 19.53 1.11 -12.52
N GLN A 120 19.31 -0.03 -13.20
CA GLN A 120 20.01 -1.28 -12.90
C GLN A 120 21.53 -1.13 -12.98
N LYS A 121 22.03 -0.37 -13.95
CA LYS A 121 23.47 -0.09 -14.12
C LYS A 121 24.00 0.99 -13.17
N GLY A 122 23.15 1.66 -12.40
CA GLY A 122 23.54 2.76 -11.53
C GLY A 122 23.96 4.04 -12.26
N GLU A 123 23.60 4.17 -13.55
CA GLU A 123 23.95 5.26 -14.46
C GLU A 123 23.04 6.49 -14.30
N ILE A 124 22.66 6.77 -13.05
CA ILE A 124 21.86 7.94 -12.66
C ILE A 124 22.58 8.70 -11.55
N GLU A 125 22.21 9.96 -11.36
CA GLU A 125 22.68 10.79 -10.27
C GLU A 125 21.50 11.13 -9.35
N LEU A 126 21.72 10.99 -8.05
CA LEU A 126 20.75 11.38 -7.04
C LEU A 126 21.03 12.81 -6.61
N ARG A 127 19.96 13.59 -6.44
CA ARG A 127 20.06 14.95 -5.91
C ARG A 127 20.44 14.89 -4.42
N HIS A 128 20.95 16.02 -3.92
CA HIS A 128 21.22 16.25 -2.49
C HIS A 128 22.26 15.29 -1.86
N ASP A 129 23.19 14.76 -2.66
CA ASP A 129 24.19 13.78 -2.22
C ASP A 129 23.60 12.54 -1.53
N SER A 130 22.31 12.25 -1.81
CA SER A 130 21.53 11.20 -1.17
C SER A 130 22.22 9.83 -1.30
N LYS A 131 22.17 9.07 -0.20
CA LYS A 131 22.73 7.70 -0.14
C LYS A 131 21.72 6.63 -0.54
N ALA A 132 20.53 7.04 -0.94
CA ALA A 132 19.47 6.14 -1.30
C ALA A 132 19.85 5.29 -2.54
N ARG A 133 19.26 4.10 -2.70
CA ARG A 133 19.59 3.17 -3.81
C ARG A 133 19.20 3.73 -5.18
N LYS A 134 20.03 3.52 -6.20
CA LYS A 134 19.75 4.03 -7.54
C LYS A 134 18.75 3.16 -8.29
N GLU A 135 18.77 1.87 -8.01
CA GLU A 135 17.92 0.85 -8.61
C GLU A 135 16.44 1.12 -8.31
N ARG A 136 15.55 0.56 -9.13
CA ARG A 136 14.14 0.41 -8.75
C ARG A 136 14.06 -0.60 -7.61
N TYR A 137 13.15 -0.37 -6.65
CA TYR A 137 12.97 -1.30 -5.54
C TYR A 137 12.52 -2.66 -6.05
N ASN A 138 13.28 -3.71 -5.70
CA ASN A 138 13.15 -5.05 -6.24
C ASN A 138 13.06 -6.14 -5.16
N GLU A 139 12.99 -5.76 -3.87
CA GLU A 139 12.94 -6.72 -2.74
C GLU A 139 11.50 -7.04 -2.30
N ALA A 140 10.47 -6.44 -2.93
CA ALA A 140 9.06 -6.79 -2.68
C ALA A 140 8.80 -8.31 -2.75
N SER A 141 9.43 -8.96 -3.73
CA SER A 141 9.35 -10.41 -3.91
C SER A 141 9.96 -11.19 -2.75
N ASP A 142 11.00 -10.68 -2.10
CA ASP A 142 11.70 -11.35 -0.99
C ASP A 142 10.86 -11.31 0.31
N TRP A 143 10.04 -10.27 0.45
CA TRP A 143 9.12 -10.12 1.58
C TRP A 143 7.84 -10.95 1.42
N VAL A 144 7.29 -10.99 0.21
CA VAL A 144 5.93 -11.51 -0.02
C VAL A 144 5.91 -12.93 -0.57
N ILE A 145 6.85 -13.29 -1.46
CA ILE A 145 6.75 -14.56 -2.18
C ILE A 145 7.42 -15.67 -1.37
N VAL A 146 6.65 -16.71 -1.06
CA VAL A 146 7.09 -17.88 -0.30
C VAL A 146 7.16 -19.17 -1.13
N GLY A 147 6.62 -19.15 -2.35
CA GLY A 147 6.52 -20.32 -3.22
C GLY A 147 5.99 -20.02 -4.62
N GLY A 148 5.62 -21.07 -5.37
CA GLY A 148 4.89 -20.95 -6.63
C GLY A 148 5.66 -20.39 -7.83
N LEU A 149 6.98 -20.13 -7.72
CA LEU A 149 7.80 -19.53 -8.78
C LEU A 149 8.42 -20.52 -9.77
N THR A 150 8.13 -21.82 -9.67
CA THR A 150 8.68 -22.82 -10.60
C THR A 150 8.20 -22.53 -12.03
N LEU A 151 9.15 -22.35 -12.95
CA LEU A 151 8.86 -22.08 -14.36
C LEU A 151 8.32 -23.33 -15.06
N SER A 152 7.28 -23.14 -15.88
CA SER A 152 6.71 -24.19 -16.71
C SER A 152 7.64 -24.51 -17.88
N LYS A 153 8.27 -25.68 -17.86
CA LYS A 153 9.08 -26.20 -18.96
C LYS A 153 8.26 -26.63 -20.17
N ASP A 154 6.97 -26.90 -19.94
CA ASP A 154 6.02 -27.30 -20.98
C ASP A 154 5.41 -26.09 -21.72
N ALA A 155 5.72 -24.87 -21.29
CA ALA A 155 5.30 -23.68 -22.01
C ALA A 155 5.96 -23.63 -23.41
N GLU A 156 5.16 -23.43 -24.44
CA GLU A 156 5.62 -23.42 -25.83
C GLU A 156 5.62 -22.00 -26.39
N TYR A 157 6.75 -21.60 -26.98
CA TYR A 157 6.92 -20.29 -27.60
C TYR A 157 6.89 -20.37 -29.13
N LYS A 158 6.10 -19.49 -29.74
CA LYS A 158 6.05 -19.27 -31.18
C LYS A 158 6.27 -17.80 -31.50
N LYS A 159 7.39 -17.51 -32.17
CA LYS A 159 7.69 -16.18 -32.73
C LYS A 159 6.93 -15.98 -34.03
N LEU A 160 6.15 -14.90 -34.11
CA LEU A 160 5.44 -14.45 -35.30
C LEU A 160 5.88 -13.01 -35.65
N PRO A 161 5.69 -12.54 -36.90
CA PRO A 161 5.99 -11.15 -37.24
C PRO A 161 5.20 -10.16 -36.35
N GLY A 162 5.91 -9.39 -35.52
CA GLY A 162 5.32 -8.40 -34.61
C GLY A 162 4.57 -8.97 -33.39
N LEU A 163 4.63 -10.29 -33.17
CA LEU A 163 3.87 -10.98 -32.13
C LEU A 163 4.66 -12.15 -31.54
N SER A 164 4.70 -12.24 -30.23
CA SER A 164 5.21 -13.40 -29.50
C SER A 164 4.05 -14.15 -28.88
N GLN A 165 3.81 -15.40 -29.29
CA GLN A 165 2.72 -16.23 -28.79
C GLN A 165 3.27 -17.33 -27.91
N ILE A 166 2.68 -17.48 -26.71
CA ILE A 166 3.05 -18.50 -25.75
C ILE A 166 1.81 -19.33 -25.42
N THR A 167 1.93 -20.65 -25.41
CA THR A 167 0.90 -21.58 -24.90
C THR A 167 1.42 -22.18 -23.59
N TYR A 168 0.60 -22.18 -22.54
CA TYR A 168 1.01 -22.57 -21.19
C TYR A 168 -0.19 -23.02 -20.34
N GLY A 169 0.08 -23.30 -19.06
CA GLY A 169 -0.95 -23.65 -18.08
C GLY A 169 -1.51 -25.06 -18.25
N PRO A 170 -2.54 -25.42 -17.46
CA PRO A 170 -3.08 -26.78 -17.44
C PRO A 170 -3.53 -27.24 -18.83
N GLU A 171 -2.99 -28.38 -19.27
CA GLU A 171 -3.28 -28.98 -20.59
C GLU A 171 -3.03 -28.05 -21.80
N GLY A 172 -2.21 -27.01 -21.65
CA GLY A 172 -1.93 -26.04 -22.71
C GLY A 172 -3.13 -25.16 -23.08
N LYS A 173 -4.10 -24.99 -22.17
CA LYS A 173 -5.33 -24.21 -22.42
C LYS A 173 -5.16 -22.71 -22.32
N PHE A 174 -4.06 -22.24 -21.73
CA PHE A 174 -3.79 -20.81 -21.58
C PHE A 174 -2.87 -20.32 -22.69
N LYS A 175 -3.08 -19.10 -23.14
CA LYS A 175 -2.22 -18.44 -24.12
C LYS A 175 -1.89 -17.02 -23.69
N ALA A 176 -0.68 -16.58 -23.99
CA ALA A 176 -0.28 -15.18 -23.91
C ALA A 176 0.15 -14.71 -25.30
N ALA A 177 -0.47 -13.64 -25.78
CA ALA A 177 -0.17 -13.01 -27.05
C ALA A 177 0.45 -11.63 -26.79
N VAL A 178 1.76 -11.53 -26.95
CA VAL A 178 2.56 -10.33 -26.70
C VAL A 178 2.76 -9.58 -28.01
N THR A 179 1.96 -8.55 -28.24
CA THR A 179 2.09 -7.65 -29.39
C THR A 179 3.31 -6.76 -29.17
N HIS A 180 4.15 -6.62 -30.20
CA HIS A 180 5.40 -5.87 -30.05
C HIS A 180 5.21 -4.36 -30.25
N VAL A 181 4.35 -3.95 -31.19
CA VAL A 181 4.12 -2.54 -31.55
C VAL A 181 2.64 -2.30 -31.89
N PRO A 182 1.94 -1.42 -31.15
CA PRO A 182 2.30 -0.96 -29.81
C PRO A 182 2.42 -2.15 -28.84
N PHE A 183 3.24 -2.02 -27.80
CA PHE A 183 3.41 -3.08 -26.82
C PHE A 183 2.10 -3.36 -26.08
N ALA A 184 1.62 -4.60 -26.09
CA ALA A 184 0.44 -5.04 -25.32
C ALA A 184 0.50 -6.56 -25.09
N ILE A 185 -0.21 -7.05 -24.07
CA ILE A 185 -0.29 -8.49 -23.79
C ILE A 185 -1.75 -8.90 -23.61
N LYS A 186 -2.20 -9.89 -24.39
CA LYS A 186 -3.50 -10.55 -24.17
C LYS A 186 -3.27 -11.90 -23.51
N PHE A 187 -3.97 -12.16 -22.41
CA PHE A 187 -4.02 -13.45 -21.75
C PHE A 187 -5.35 -14.12 -22.06
N LEU A 188 -5.29 -15.34 -22.60
CA LEU A 188 -6.44 -16.09 -23.07
C LEU A 188 -6.52 -17.42 -22.34
N ARG A 189 -7.76 -17.87 -22.16
CA ARG A 189 -8.09 -19.23 -21.72
C ARG A 189 -9.17 -19.75 -22.66
N ASP A 190 -8.98 -20.94 -23.21
CA ASP A 190 -9.90 -21.56 -24.17
C ASP A 190 -10.19 -20.64 -25.39
N ASP A 191 -9.15 -19.96 -25.88
CA ASP A 191 -9.18 -18.97 -26.98
C ASP A 191 -10.06 -17.73 -26.75
N GLU A 192 -10.63 -17.55 -25.54
CA GLU A 192 -11.29 -16.32 -25.12
C GLU A 192 -10.31 -15.43 -24.35
N THR A 193 -10.26 -14.15 -24.70
CA THR A 193 -9.44 -13.16 -23.97
C THR A 193 -10.04 -12.90 -22.59
N GLN A 194 -9.24 -13.07 -21.54
CA GLN A 194 -9.68 -12.89 -20.16
C GLN A 194 -9.09 -11.64 -19.51
N ILE A 195 -7.84 -11.31 -19.82
CA ILE A 195 -7.12 -10.15 -19.30
C ILE A 195 -6.31 -9.53 -20.44
N ILE A 196 -6.27 -8.20 -20.50
CA ILE A 196 -5.43 -7.47 -21.45
C ILE A 196 -4.61 -6.44 -20.69
N PHE A 197 -3.30 -6.43 -20.92
CA PHE A 197 -2.40 -5.39 -20.45
C PHE A 197 -2.14 -4.39 -21.58
N ASN A 198 -2.19 -3.11 -21.22
CA ASN A 198 -1.88 -1.99 -22.09
C ASN A 198 -2.80 -1.86 -23.32
N GLU A 199 -4.09 -2.13 -23.16
CA GLU A 199 -5.09 -1.96 -24.23
C GLU A 199 -5.32 -0.47 -24.53
N GLY A 200 -5.41 0.34 -23.47
CA GLY A 200 -5.55 1.79 -23.53
C GLY A 200 -4.23 2.52 -23.77
N GLY A 201 -3.10 1.81 -23.79
CA GLY A 201 -1.78 2.43 -23.97
C GLY A 201 -1.36 3.27 -22.77
N LEU A 202 -1.75 2.89 -21.54
CA LEU A 202 -1.45 3.64 -20.32
C LEU A 202 -0.23 3.09 -19.56
N LEU A 203 0.51 2.14 -20.13
CA LEU A 203 1.84 1.80 -19.65
C LEU A 203 2.65 3.08 -19.50
N ASN A 204 3.08 3.38 -18.28
CA ASN A 204 3.95 4.52 -18.02
C ASN A 204 5.07 4.10 -17.09
N VAL A 205 6.32 4.14 -17.58
CA VAL A 205 7.51 4.01 -16.73
C VAL A 205 8.22 5.35 -16.78
N GLU A 206 8.10 6.13 -15.70
CA GLU A 206 8.82 7.39 -15.58
C GLU A 206 10.32 7.08 -15.46
N HIS A 207 11.03 7.27 -16.56
CA HIS A 207 12.47 7.06 -16.63
C HIS A 207 13.19 8.16 -15.85
N TRP A 208 14.38 7.87 -15.36
CA TRP A 208 15.19 8.87 -14.68
C TRP A 208 15.57 10.01 -15.64
N ARG A 209 15.45 11.24 -15.16
CA ARG A 209 15.93 12.45 -15.83
C ARG A 209 16.65 13.35 -14.81
N PRO A 210 17.67 14.12 -15.23
CA PRO A 210 18.26 15.15 -14.37
C PRO A 210 17.31 16.34 -14.22
N LYS A 211 17.43 17.08 -13.10
CA LYS A 211 16.78 18.39 -12.96
C LYS A 211 17.54 19.40 -13.79
N ILE A 212 16.91 19.92 -14.84
CA ILE A 212 17.49 20.95 -15.71
C ILE A 212 16.83 22.28 -15.34
N GLU A 213 17.61 23.23 -14.83
CA GLU A 213 17.10 24.57 -14.56
C GLU A 213 16.81 25.29 -15.89
N LYS A 214 15.57 25.76 -16.07
CA LYS A 214 15.24 26.66 -17.17
C LYS A 214 15.90 28.02 -16.87
N PRO A 215 16.54 28.68 -17.87
CA PRO A 215 17.19 29.97 -17.64
C PRO A 215 16.19 30.97 -17.06
N GLU A 216 16.56 31.65 -15.96
CA GLU A 216 15.74 32.69 -15.34
C GLU A 216 15.39 33.77 -16.38
N LYS A 217 14.09 34.08 -16.53
CA LYS A 217 13.66 35.28 -17.25
C LYS A 217 14.16 36.51 -16.48
N LYS A 218 14.97 37.35 -17.13
CA LYS A 218 15.42 38.63 -16.55
C LYS A 218 14.20 39.52 -16.27
N GLU A 219 14.17 40.19 -15.12
CA GLU A 219 13.15 41.18 -14.77
C GLU A 219 13.04 42.25 -15.88
N GLY A 220 11.89 42.29 -16.57
CA GLY A 220 11.57 43.38 -17.51
C GLY A 220 10.97 42.99 -18.87
N GLU A 221 10.76 41.71 -19.20
CA GLU A 221 10.07 41.32 -20.45
C GLU A 221 8.57 41.10 -20.20
N GLU A 222 7.73 41.82 -20.95
CA GLU A 222 6.26 41.71 -20.92
C GLU A 222 5.78 40.29 -21.25
N GLU A 223 4.66 39.88 -20.62
CA GLU A 223 3.98 38.61 -20.85
C GLU A 223 3.57 38.44 -22.33
N SER A 224 4.47 37.87 -23.13
CA SER A 224 4.04 37.10 -24.29
C SER A 224 3.46 35.80 -23.76
N VAL A 225 2.21 35.53 -24.13
CA VAL A 225 1.54 34.24 -23.92
C VAL A 225 2.25 33.21 -24.79
N GLU A 226 3.42 32.75 -24.36
CA GLU A 226 4.01 31.52 -24.85
C GLU A 226 3.15 30.39 -24.32
N VAL A 227 2.39 29.78 -25.23
CA VAL A 227 1.74 28.49 -25.03
C VAL A 227 2.78 27.55 -24.40
N GLN A 228 2.55 27.11 -23.17
CA GLN A 228 3.38 26.08 -22.53
C GLN A 228 3.29 24.81 -23.37
N THR A 229 4.28 24.58 -24.24
CA THR A 229 4.41 23.39 -25.08
C THR A 229 5.26 22.30 -24.44
N GLY A 230 5.63 22.45 -23.15
CA GLY A 230 6.38 21.48 -22.37
C GLY A 230 5.54 20.77 -21.31
N GLU A 231 5.97 19.58 -20.87
CA GLU A 231 5.36 18.83 -19.77
C GLU A 231 5.27 19.69 -18.49
N ASP A 232 4.20 19.53 -17.71
CA ASP A 232 4.06 20.16 -16.39
C ASP A 232 5.02 19.51 -15.39
N GLU A 233 6.14 20.19 -15.15
CA GLU A 233 7.21 19.77 -14.22
C GLU A 233 6.91 20.12 -12.75
N GLY A 234 5.76 20.73 -12.45
CA GLY A 234 5.44 21.28 -11.13
C GLY A 234 5.42 20.26 -9.98
N THR A 235 5.40 18.97 -10.28
CA THR A 235 5.37 17.86 -9.30
C THR A 235 6.58 16.92 -9.41
N TRP A 236 7.61 17.29 -10.17
CA TRP A 236 8.73 16.36 -10.44
C TRP A 236 9.74 16.31 -9.31
N TRP A 237 10.00 17.45 -8.70
CA TRP A 237 11.02 17.66 -7.68
C TRP A 237 10.34 17.89 -6.33
N ASP A 238 10.94 18.63 -5.41
CA ASP A 238 10.47 18.81 -4.04
C ASP A 238 8.94 19.05 -3.96
N GLU A 239 8.25 18.22 -3.16
CA GLU A 239 6.79 18.31 -2.95
C GLU A 239 6.51 18.55 -1.47
N THR A 240 5.64 19.50 -1.16
CA THR A 240 5.29 19.85 0.23
C THR A 240 3.85 19.49 0.54
N PHE A 241 3.64 18.77 1.64
CA PHE A 241 2.32 18.41 2.14
C PHE A 241 2.37 18.18 3.66
N GLY A 242 1.32 18.57 4.38
CA GLY A 242 1.19 18.26 5.82
C GLY A 242 2.33 18.79 6.70
N GLY A 243 2.95 19.92 6.32
CA GLY A 243 4.09 20.50 7.06
C GLY A 243 5.44 19.82 6.81
N ASN A 244 5.52 18.85 5.88
CA ASN A 244 6.75 18.20 5.45
C ASN A 244 7.04 18.49 3.98
N THR A 245 8.33 18.62 3.63
CA THR A 245 8.80 18.71 2.25
C THR A 245 9.61 17.46 1.93
N ASP A 246 9.08 16.63 1.03
CA ASP A 246 9.79 15.50 0.45
C ASP A 246 10.81 16.03 -0.56
N SER A 247 12.09 15.72 -0.34
CA SER A 247 13.18 16.19 -1.19
C SER A 247 13.24 15.52 -2.57
N LYS A 248 12.61 14.35 -2.73
CA LYS A 248 12.51 13.59 -4.00
C LYS A 248 13.87 13.50 -4.71
N PRO A 249 14.89 12.86 -4.11
CA PRO A 249 16.25 12.88 -4.64
C PRO A 249 16.38 12.19 -6.01
N ARG A 250 15.40 11.37 -6.41
CA ARG A 250 15.35 10.69 -7.71
C ARG A 250 14.47 11.37 -8.76
N GLY A 251 13.67 12.35 -8.37
CA GLY A 251 12.64 12.92 -9.24
C GLY A 251 11.51 11.93 -9.54
N PRO A 252 10.82 12.06 -10.69
CA PRO A 252 9.74 11.16 -11.10
C PRO A 252 10.25 9.75 -11.41
N GLU A 253 9.56 8.73 -10.90
CA GLU A 253 9.91 7.33 -11.17
C GLU A 253 8.72 6.37 -11.09
N SER A 254 7.49 6.87 -11.16
CA SER A 254 6.30 6.02 -11.07
C SER A 254 6.24 4.99 -12.20
N VAL A 255 5.53 3.90 -11.90
CA VAL A 255 5.21 2.83 -12.84
C VAL A 255 3.70 2.68 -12.92
N ALA A 256 3.16 2.56 -14.13
CA ALA A 256 1.73 2.46 -14.38
C ALA A 256 1.40 1.46 -15.48
N LEU A 257 0.20 0.89 -15.41
CA LEU A 257 -0.35 0.01 -16.44
C LEU A 257 -1.88 0.00 -16.38
N ASP A 258 -2.53 0.04 -17.54
CA ASP A 258 -3.93 -0.35 -17.65
C ASP A 258 -4.10 -1.86 -17.83
N ILE A 259 -5.08 -2.40 -17.10
CA ILE A 259 -5.47 -3.79 -17.11
C ILE A 259 -6.97 -3.86 -17.38
N THR A 260 -7.34 -4.42 -18.53
CA THR A 260 -8.74 -4.65 -18.94
C THR A 260 -9.18 -6.07 -18.60
N PHE A 261 -10.41 -6.20 -18.09
CA PHE A 261 -11.12 -7.45 -17.86
C PHE A 261 -12.36 -7.54 -18.80
N PRO A 262 -12.23 -8.15 -19.99
CA PRO A 262 -13.32 -8.20 -20.96
C PRO A 262 -14.51 -9.06 -20.51
N GLY A 263 -15.71 -8.47 -20.55
CA GLY A 263 -16.96 -9.13 -20.15
C GLY A 263 -17.10 -9.38 -18.64
N TYR A 264 -16.29 -8.72 -17.80
CA TYR A 264 -16.40 -8.76 -16.34
C TYR A 264 -16.98 -7.44 -15.82
N GLU A 265 -18.12 -7.53 -15.14
CA GLU A 265 -18.81 -6.36 -14.56
C GLU A 265 -18.40 -6.05 -13.13
N HIS A 266 -17.81 -7.03 -12.43
CA HIS A 266 -17.49 -6.94 -11.02
C HIS A 266 -16.02 -7.26 -10.79
N VAL A 267 -15.35 -6.36 -10.08
CA VAL A 267 -14.00 -6.52 -9.57
C VAL A 267 -13.99 -6.36 -8.05
N PHE A 268 -13.09 -7.06 -7.39
CA PHE A 268 -13.04 -7.27 -5.94
C PHE A 268 -11.58 -7.24 -5.46
N GLY A 269 -11.36 -6.97 -4.17
CA GLY A 269 -10.04 -7.01 -3.56
C GLY A 269 -9.52 -5.63 -3.24
N ILE A 270 -8.21 -5.42 -3.42
CA ILE A 270 -7.48 -4.20 -3.05
C ILE A 270 -7.83 -3.61 -1.67
N PRO A 271 -7.97 -4.42 -0.60
CA PRO A 271 -8.20 -3.86 0.74
C PRO A 271 -6.99 -3.03 1.20
N GLU A 272 -7.15 -2.12 2.15
CA GLU A 272 -8.34 -1.89 2.98
C GLU A 272 -9.07 -0.58 2.65
N HIS A 273 -10.39 -0.70 2.42
CA HIS A 273 -11.29 0.44 2.22
C HIS A 273 -12.62 0.18 2.92
N ALA A 274 -13.22 1.24 3.48
CA ALA A 274 -14.56 1.18 4.06
C ALA A 274 -15.65 1.25 2.97
N GLY A 275 -15.65 0.30 2.03
CA GLY A 275 -16.51 0.31 0.84
C GLY A 275 -17.24 -1.00 0.58
N PRO A 276 -18.03 -1.08 -0.50
CA PRO A 276 -18.64 -2.33 -0.92
C PRO A 276 -17.59 -3.35 -1.37
N LEU A 277 -17.89 -4.64 -1.17
CA LEU A 277 -17.05 -5.74 -1.63
C LEU A 277 -16.80 -5.70 -3.15
N SER A 278 -17.85 -5.47 -3.95
CA SER A 278 -17.71 -5.17 -5.38
C SER A 278 -17.33 -3.71 -5.53
N LEU A 279 -16.13 -3.47 -6.04
CA LEU A 279 -15.55 -2.14 -6.13
C LEU A 279 -16.34 -1.23 -7.09
N LYS A 280 -16.39 0.06 -6.73
CA LYS A 280 -17.05 1.11 -7.49
C LYS A 280 -16.14 1.66 -8.59
N GLN A 281 -16.71 2.42 -9.51
CA GLN A 281 -15.91 3.21 -10.45
C GLN A 281 -15.33 4.44 -9.76
N THR A 282 -14.27 5.02 -10.33
CA THR A 282 -13.47 6.08 -9.69
C THR A 282 -13.32 7.34 -10.55
N ARG A 283 -13.97 7.39 -11.71
CA ARG A 283 -13.96 8.54 -12.63
C ARG A 283 -15.29 9.29 -12.65
N GLY A 284 -16.00 9.29 -11.53
CA GLY A 284 -17.30 9.94 -11.36
C GLY A 284 -18.48 9.14 -11.91
N GLY A 285 -19.63 9.80 -11.97
CA GLY A 285 -20.94 9.17 -12.25
C GLY A 285 -21.74 8.91 -10.97
N GLU A 286 -23.06 8.77 -11.12
CA GLU A 286 -23.96 8.59 -9.98
C GLU A 286 -23.59 7.34 -9.15
N GLY A 287 -23.42 7.52 -7.84
CA GLY A 287 -23.06 6.46 -6.90
C GLY A 287 -21.59 5.98 -6.93
N ASN A 288 -20.75 6.59 -7.76
CA ASN A 288 -19.33 6.23 -7.92
C ASN A 288 -18.39 7.29 -7.29
N TYR A 289 -17.13 6.89 -7.09
CA TYR A 289 -16.09 7.76 -6.54
C TYR A 289 -15.49 8.67 -7.61
N LYS A 290 -14.80 9.73 -7.16
CA LYS A 290 -14.10 10.69 -8.04
C LYS A 290 -12.59 10.53 -7.96
N ASP A 291 -12.06 10.05 -6.84
CA ASP A 291 -10.66 9.67 -6.73
C ASP A 291 -10.47 8.15 -6.90
N PRO A 292 -9.25 7.72 -7.28
CA PRO A 292 -8.93 6.31 -7.38
C PRO A 292 -8.92 5.69 -5.99
N TYR A 293 -9.09 4.37 -5.92
CA TYR A 293 -8.76 3.64 -4.69
C TYR A 293 -7.29 3.86 -4.37
N ARG A 294 -7.00 4.27 -3.13
CA ARG A 294 -5.63 4.52 -2.66
C ARG A 294 -5.17 3.39 -1.75
N LEU A 295 -3.96 2.89 -1.98
CA LEU A 295 -3.25 1.95 -1.12
C LEU A 295 -2.00 2.64 -0.58
N TYR A 296 -2.08 3.09 0.66
CA TYR A 296 -0.99 3.71 1.42
C TYR A 296 -1.31 3.63 2.90
N ASN A 297 -0.74 2.65 3.60
CA ASN A 297 -1.04 2.39 5.00
C ASN A 297 -0.92 3.69 5.81
N ALA A 298 -2.02 4.12 6.44
CA ALA A 298 -2.10 5.37 7.17
C ALA A 298 -3.07 5.25 8.36
N ASP A 299 -2.75 5.95 9.43
CA ASP A 299 -3.60 6.04 10.62
C ASP A 299 -4.69 7.10 10.40
N VAL A 300 -5.85 6.63 9.92
CA VAL A 300 -6.99 7.47 9.55
C VAL A 300 -8.00 7.57 10.70
N PHE A 301 -7.79 8.58 11.55
CA PHE A 301 -8.71 8.88 12.65
C PHE A 301 -10.15 9.13 12.16
N GLU A 302 -11.12 8.45 12.77
CA GLU A 302 -12.56 8.56 12.46
C GLU A 302 -12.86 8.42 10.95
N TYR A 303 -12.24 7.41 10.31
CA TYR A 303 -12.43 7.12 8.90
C TYR A 303 -13.93 7.10 8.50
N ILE A 304 -14.21 7.52 7.27
CA ILE A 304 -15.57 7.59 6.74
C ILE A 304 -15.96 6.31 6.01
N MET A 305 -17.26 5.99 6.05
CA MET A 305 -17.83 4.89 5.27
C MET A 305 -18.03 5.31 3.80
N ASP A 306 -18.05 4.32 2.93
CA ASP A 306 -18.23 4.43 1.48
C ASP A 306 -17.23 5.41 0.83
N SER A 307 -15.93 5.16 1.03
CA SER A 307 -14.84 5.97 0.48
C SER A 307 -13.70 5.12 -0.10
N GLU A 308 -13.03 5.69 -1.10
CA GLU A 308 -11.81 5.25 -1.77
C GLU A 308 -10.51 5.57 -1.00
N MET A 309 -10.62 6.35 0.10
CA MET A 309 -9.48 6.72 0.93
C MET A 309 -8.81 5.48 1.51
N THR A 310 -7.49 5.46 1.48
CA THR A 310 -6.67 4.43 2.12
C THR A 310 -7.00 4.29 3.60
N LEU A 311 -6.72 3.11 4.16
CA LEU A 311 -6.77 2.84 5.60
C LEU A 311 -5.43 2.24 6.05
N TYR A 312 -5.45 1.28 6.98
CA TYR A 312 -4.28 0.82 7.73
C TYR A 312 -3.45 -0.25 7.00
N GLY A 313 -4.09 -1.03 6.11
CA GLY A 313 -3.45 -2.10 5.35
C GLY A 313 -3.65 -2.00 3.85
N ALA A 314 -2.75 -2.63 3.09
CA ALA A 314 -2.77 -2.67 1.63
C ALA A 314 -2.45 -4.09 1.11
N ILE A 315 -3.36 -4.65 0.32
CA ILE A 315 -3.11 -5.89 -0.45
C ILE A 315 -3.44 -5.62 -1.92
N PRO A 316 -2.47 -5.33 -2.79
CA PRO A 316 -2.69 -4.96 -4.20
C PRO A 316 -3.06 -6.17 -5.09
N PHE A 317 -4.07 -6.93 -4.68
CA PHE A 317 -4.62 -8.10 -5.37
C PHE A 317 -6.07 -7.84 -5.76
N MET A 318 -6.39 -7.99 -7.04
CA MET A 318 -7.74 -7.80 -7.58
C MET A 318 -8.23 -9.06 -8.29
N GLN A 319 -9.49 -9.39 -8.10
CA GLN A 319 -10.20 -10.46 -8.83
C GLN A 319 -11.32 -9.86 -9.66
N ALA A 320 -11.50 -10.35 -10.89
CA ALA A 320 -12.65 -10.05 -11.73
C ALA A 320 -13.53 -11.29 -11.83
N HIS A 321 -14.83 -11.14 -11.56
CA HIS A 321 -15.76 -12.27 -11.49
C HIS A 321 -17.00 -12.05 -12.37
N LYS A 322 -17.38 -13.12 -13.09
CA LYS A 322 -18.64 -13.28 -13.83
C LYS A 322 -19.16 -14.70 -13.61
N ALA A 323 -20.44 -14.95 -13.91
CA ALA A 323 -21.11 -16.21 -13.58
C ALA A 323 -20.35 -17.49 -14.01
N SER A 324 -19.63 -17.45 -15.14
CA SER A 324 -18.90 -18.59 -15.70
C SER A 324 -17.39 -18.56 -15.50
N SER A 325 -16.81 -17.49 -14.92
CA SER A 325 -15.36 -17.31 -14.92
C SER A 325 -14.89 -16.32 -13.86
N THR A 326 -13.69 -16.58 -13.33
CA THR A 326 -12.95 -15.69 -12.43
C THR A 326 -11.51 -15.62 -12.91
N VAL A 327 -10.96 -14.42 -12.90
CA VAL A 327 -9.55 -14.16 -13.12
C VAL A 327 -9.05 -13.18 -12.07
N GLY A 328 -7.75 -12.99 -11.97
CA GLY A 328 -7.18 -12.00 -11.06
C GLY A 328 -5.81 -11.51 -11.48
N VAL A 329 -5.41 -10.40 -10.87
CA VAL A 329 -4.08 -9.83 -10.97
C VAL A 329 -3.56 -9.47 -9.59
N PHE A 330 -2.28 -9.75 -9.34
CA PHE A 330 -1.59 -9.30 -8.13
C PHE A 330 -0.43 -8.38 -8.55
N TRP A 331 -0.57 -7.10 -8.22
CA TRP A 331 0.39 -6.04 -8.50
C TRP A 331 1.41 -6.01 -7.36
N LEU A 332 2.55 -6.69 -7.52
CA LEU A 332 3.58 -6.83 -6.50
C LEU A 332 4.43 -5.56 -6.44
N ASN A 333 3.89 -4.53 -5.80
CA ASN A 333 4.57 -3.27 -5.51
C ASN A 333 4.26 -2.82 -4.08
N ALA A 334 5.24 -2.23 -3.40
CA ALA A 334 5.12 -1.82 -2.00
C ALA A 334 4.97 -0.31 -1.80
N ALA A 335 5.11 0.47 -2.87
CA ALA A 335 5.02 1.92 -2.82
C ALA A 335 3.55 2.36 -2.79
N GLU A 336 3.30 3.63 -2.46
CA GLU A 336 1.98 4.25 -2.62
C GLU A 336 1.40 3.90 -4.00
N THR A 337 0.21 3.30 -4.01
CA THR A 337 -0.43 2.79 -5.23
C THR A 337 -1.86 3.31 -5.33
N TRP A 338 -2.25 3.71 -6.53
CA TRP A 338 -3.60 4.17 -6.84
C TRP A 338 -4.19 3.31 -7.95
N ILE A 339 -5.48 3.05 -7.88
CA ILE A 339 -6.21 2.22 -8.84
C ILE A 339 -7.47 2.94 -9.30
N ASP A 340 -7.47 3.37 -10.56
CA ASP A 340 -8.69 3.83 -11.24
C ASP A 340 -9.49 2.64 -11.78
N ILE A 341 -10.82 2.74 -11.75
CA ILE A 341 -11.76 1.73 -12.26
C ILE A 341 -12.84 2.41 -13.09
N THR A 342 -13.02 1.97 -14.33
CA THR A 342 -14.13 2.36 -15.21
C THR A 342 -14.78 1.13 -15.84
N LYS A 343 -16.04 1.24 -16.24
CA LYS A 343 -16.81 0.16 -16.86
C LYS A 343 -17.42 0.67 -18.16
N GLU A 344 -17.11 0.00 -19.25
CA GLU A 344 -17.56 0.37 -20.60
C GLU A 344 -18.42 -0.76 -21.18
N LYS A 345 -19.55 -0.42 -21.79
CA LYS A 345 -20.39 -1.37 -22.52
C LYS A 345 -19.98 -1.41 -23.98
N GLU A 346 -19.70 -2.60 -24.52
CA GLU A 346 -19.36 -2.79 -25.94
C GLU A 346 -20.50 -2.44 -26.91
N SER A 347 -21.76 -2.48 -26.46
CA SER A 347 -22.91 -2.17 -27.30
C SER A 347 -23.99 -1.39 -26.54
N ILE A 348 -24.63 -0.46 -27.23
CA ILE A 348 -25.79 0.31 -26.74
C ILE A 348 -27.02 -0.60 -26.54
N ASN A 349 -27.06 -1.79 -27.16
CA ASN A 349 -28.15 -2.74 -27.01
C ASN A 349 -28.14 -3.37 -25.60
N PRO A 350 -29.16 -3.10 -24.74
CA PRO A 350 -29.20 -3.59 -23.37
C PRO A 350 -29.30 -5.12 -23.27
N LEU A 351 -29.68 -5.81 -24.35
CA LEU A 351 -29.91 -7.26 -24.38
C LEU A 351 -28.66 -8.07 -24.78
N SER A 352 -27.57 -7.42 -25.21
CA SER A 352 -26.38 -8.11 -25.75
C SER A 352 -25.04 -7.45 -25.43
N GLY A 353 -25.01 -6.30 -24.74
CA GLY A 353 -23.77 -5.60 -24.42
C GLY A 353 -22.96 -6.34 -23.34
N LYS A 354 -21.74 -6.76 -23.68
CA LYS A 354 -20.75 -7.13 -22.66
C LYS A 354 -20.19 -5.86 -22.04
N THR A 355 -20.07 -5.85 -20.72
CA THR A 355 -19.40 -4.75 -20.02
C THR A 355 -17.96 -5.17 -19.73
N ASN A 356 -17.02 -4.32 -20.12
CA ASN A 356 -15.60 -4.48 -19.86
C ASN A 356 -15.25 -3.58 -18.67
N THR A 357 -14.59 -4.15 -17.65
CA THR A 357 -14.00 -3.34 -16.58
C THR A 357 -12.57 -3.00 -16.97
N LYS A 358 -12.24 -1.72 -17.01
CA LYS A 358 -10.88 -1.22 -17.21
C LYS A 358 -10.35 -0.71 -15.87
N THR A 359 -9.13 -1.09 -15.57
CA THR A 359 -8.43 -0.61 -14.37
C THR A 359 -7.11 0.03 -14.75
N HIS A 360 -6.69 1.08 -14.05
CA HIS A 360 -5.42 1.74 -14.28
C HIS A 360 -4.68 1.83 -12.96
N TRP A 361 -3.58 1.07 -12.87
CA TRP A 361 -2.76 0.91 -11.68
C TRP A 361 -1.52 1.75 -11.81
N PHE A 362 -1.16 2.49 -10.77
CA PHE A 362 0.09 3.24 -10.77
C PHE A 362 0.66 3.38 -9.36
N SER A 363 1.94 3.05 -9.25
CA SER A 363 2.71 3.11 -8.01
C SER A 363 3.81 4.15 -8.11
N GLU A 364 4.11 4.82 -7.00
CA GLU A 364 5.09 5.91 -6.96
C GLU A 364 6.50 5.50 -7.41
N SER A 365 6.90 4.24 -7.15
CA SER A 365 8.24 3.75 -7.44
C SER A 365 8.26 2.22 -7.59
N GLY A 366 9.46 1.64 -7.66
CA GLY A 366 9.65 0.19 -7.74
C GLY A 366 9.55 -0.35 -9.17
N LEU A 367 9.46 -1.68 -9.26
CA LEU A 367 9.21 -2.40 -10.49
C LEU A 367 7.73 -2.34 -10.85
N LEU A 368 7.43 -2.38 -12.16
CA LEU A 368 6.14 -2.87 -12.60
C LEU A 368 6.23 -4.39 -12.56
N ASP A 369 5.54 -5.04 -11.62
CA ASP A 369 5.61 -6.48 -11.41
C ASP A 369 4.22 -7.04 -11.13
N VAL A 370 3.69 -7.84 -12.05
CA VAL A 370 2.28 -8.26 -12.00
C VAL A 370 2.16 -9.76 -12.24
N PHE A 371 1.52 -10.45 -11.31
CA PHE A 371 1.06 -11.82 -11.50
C PHE A 371 -0.34 -11.84 -12.10
N VAL A 372 -0.60 -12.80 -12.99
CA VAL A 372 -1.86 -13.00 -13.69
C VAL A 372 -2.40 -14.39 -13.40
N PHE A 373 -3.67 -14.47 -13.01
CA PHE A 373 -4.38 -15.70 -12.65
C PHE A 373 -5.59 -15.90 -13.57
N LEU A 374 -5.66 -17.02 -14.28
CA LEU A 374 -6.73 -17.29 -15.26
C LEU A 374 -7.86 -18.20 -14.75
N GLY A 375 -7.83 -18.57 -13.46
CA GLY A 375 -8.87 -19.33 -12.77
C GLY A 375 -9.07 -20.75 -13.32
N PRO A 376 -10.32 -21.21 -13.53
CA PRO A 376 -11.49 -20.38 -13.84
C PRO A 376 -12.41 -20.04 -12.65
N THR A 377 -12.22 -20.63 -11.47
CA THR A 377 -13.10 -20.37 -10.31
C THR A 377 -12.44 -19.41 -9.30
N PRO A 378 -13.21 -18.74 -8.42
CA PRO A 378 -12.62 -17.94 -7.34
C PRO A 378 -11.67 -18.76 -6.47
N LYS A 379 -12.01 -20.04 -6.22
CA LYS A 379 -11.17 -20.97 -5.47
C LYS A 379 -9.80 -21.19 -6.14
N ASP A 380 -9.76 -21.34 -7.46
CA ASP A 380 -8.51 -21.56 -8.19
C ASP A 380 -7.63 -20.31 -8.14
N VAL A 381 -8.23 -19.13 -8.33
CA VAL A 381 -7.53 -17.84 -8.25
C VAL A 381 -6.98 -17.60 -6.84
N THR A 382 -7.77 -17.80 -5.79
CA THR A 382 -7.31 -17.69 -4.40
C THR A 382 -6.25 -18.73 -4.05
N LYS A 383 -6.38 -19.97 -4.55
CA LYS A 383 -5.38 -21.03 -4.33
C LYS A 383 -4.03 -20.63 -4.92
N ALA A 384 -4.01 -20.20 -6.18
CA ALA A 384 -2.77 -19.78 -6.87
C ALA A 384 -2.14 -18.55 -6.21
N TYR A 385 -2.95 -17.60 -5.73
CA TYR A 385 -2.46 -16.47 -4.93
C TYR A 385 -1.81 -16.96 -3.62
N GLY A 386 -2.46 -17.84 -2.86
CA GLY A 386 -1.92 -18.40 -1.61
C GLY A 386 -0.69 -19.29 -1.80
N GLU A 387 -0.54 -19.97 -2.94
CA GLU A 387 0.70 -20.70 -3.29
C GLU A 387 1.89 -19.75 -3.46
N LEU A 388 1.66 -18.51 -3.90
CA LEU A 388 2.69 -17.47 -4.05
C LEU A 388 2.98 -16.77 -2.72
N THR A 389 1.94 -16.30 -2.02
CA THR A 389 2.07 -15.37 -0.88
C THR A 389 1.98 -16.03 0.48
N GLY A 390 1.62 -17.31 0.52
CA GLY A 390 1.42 -18.07 1.75
C GLY A 390 -0.06 -18.18 2.12
N TYR A 391 -0.36 -19.21 2.91
CA TYR A 391 -1.69 -19.42 3.48
C TYR A 391 -1.77 -18.84 4.89
N THR A 392 -3.00 -18.63 5.36
CA THR A 392 -3.28 -18.29 6.75
C THR A 392 -2.56 -19.26 7.69
N GLN A 393 -1.76 -18.73 8.61
CA GLN A 393 -1.14 -19.51 9.67
C GLN A 393 -2.24 -20.17 10.53
N LEU A 394 -2.02 -21.41 10.96
CA LEU A 394 -2.96 -22.07 11.87
C LEU A 394 -3.05 -21.24 13.17
N PRO A 395 -4.22 -20.64 13.49
CA PRO A 395 -4.34 -19.80 14.67
C PRO A 395 -4.20 -20.65 15.95
N GLN A 396 -3.77 -20.01 17.03
CA GLN A 396 -3.94 -20.57 18.37
C GLN A 396 -5.45 -20.71 18.64
N GLU A 397 -5.90 -21.83 19.19
CA GLU A 397 -7.34 -22.11 19.35
C GLU A 397 -8.08 -21.00 20.13
N PHE A 398 -7.48 -20.45 21.18
CA PHE A 398 -8.07 -19.37 21.96
C PHE A 398 -8.31 -18.09 21.13
N SER A 399 -7.58 -17.90 20.02
CA SER A 399 -7.62 -16.65 19.25
C SER A 399 -8.82 -16.54 18.31
N ILE A 400 -9.63 -17.59 18.20
CA ILE A 400 -10.93 -17.56 17.51
C ILE A 400 -12.10 -17.45 18.48
N GLY A 401 -11.81 -17.44 19.79
CA GLY A 401 -12.77 -17.20 20.87
C GLY A 401 -13.17 -15.73 20.99
N TYR A 402 -13.83 -15.38 22.10
CA TYR A 402 -14.22 -13.99 22.35
C TYR A 402 -13.09 -13.22 23.05
N HIS A 403 -12.71 -12.08 22.46
CA HIS A 403 -11.70 -11.16 22.95
C HIS A 403 -12.35 -9.92 23.57
N GLN A 404 -12.07 -9.68 24.85
CA GLN A 404 -12.56 -8.52 25.58
C GLN A 404 -11.44 -7.46 25.66
N CYS A 405 -11.68 -6.29 25.07
CA CYS A 405 -10.73 -5.18 25.01
C CYS A 405 -11.41 -3.83 25.29
N ARG A 406 -10.62 -2.86 25.75
CA ARG A 406 -10.90 -1.42 25.70
C ARG A 406 -9.60 -0.65 25.90
N TRP A 407 -9.58 0.59 25.44
CA TRP A 407 -8.67 1.61 25.95
C TRP A 407 -9.27 2.28 27.20
N ASN A 408 -8.80 2.06 28.42
CA ASN A 408 -7.90 1.03 28.95
C ASN A 408 -8.57 0.31 30.13
N TYR A 409 -8.22 -0.95 30.39
CA TYR A 409 -8.29 -1.47 31.77
C TYR A 409 -7.19 -0.81 32.59
N VAL A 410 -7.54 -0.32 33.78
CA VAL A 410 -6.72 0.70 34.47
C VAL A 410 -5.78 0.12 35.52
N THR A 411 -5.97 -1.13 35.94
CA THR A 411 -5.11 -1.83 36.92
C THR A 411 -5.16 -3.35 36.72
N ASP A 412 -4.22 -4.07 37.33
CA ASP A 412 -4.25 -5.52 37.46
C ASP A 412 -5.52 -6.06 38.18
N GLU A 413 -6.03 -5.34 39.18
CA GLU A 413 -7.30 -5.68 39.84
C GLU A 413 -8.54 -5.47 38.97
N ASP A 414 -8.55 -4.44 38.11
CA ASP A 414 -9.62 -4.19 37.13
C ASP A 414 -9.74 -5.37 36.16
N VAL A 415 -8.62 -5.85 35.63
CA VAL A 415 -8.56 -7.06 34.77
C VAL A 415 -9.16 -8.27 35.49
N LYS A 416 -8.74 -8.55 36.73
CA LYS A 416 -9.26 -9.67 37.52
C LYS A 416 -10.74 -9.48 37.88
N ASP A 417 -11.23 -8.26 38.02
CA ASP A 417 -12.65 -8.00 38.27
C ASP A 417 -13.51 -8.26 37.04
N VAL A 418 -13.06 -7.86 35.86
CA VAL A 418 -13.72 -8.19 34.59
C VAL A 418 -13.77 -9.71 34.39
N ASP A 419 -12.65 -10.41 34.58
CA ASP A 419 -12.57 -11.88 34.49
C ASP A 419 -13.63 -12.56 35.38
N ARG A 420 -13.65 -12.23 36.68
CA ARG A 420 -14.65 -12.76 37.63
C ARG A 420 -16.08 -12.40 37.25
N LYS A 421 -16.31 -11.21 36.68
CA LYS A 421 -17.66 -10.78 36.27
C LYS A 421 -18.13 -11.55 35.04
N MET A 422 -17.26 -11.82 34.07
CA MET A 422 -17.61 -12.67 32.92
C MET A 422 -18.08 -14.03 33.39
N ASP A 423 -17.37 -14.67 34.33
CA ASP A 423 -17.80 -15.93 34.94
C ASP A 423 -19.11 -15.80 35.73
N LYS A 424 -19.23 -14.76 36.56
CA LYS A 424 -20.45 -14.49 37.34
C LYS A 424 -21.69 -14.36 36.44
N PHE A 425 -21.54 -13.74 35.28
CA PHE A 425 -22.61 -13.55 34.31
C PHE A 425 -22.69 -14.64 33.25
N GLN A 426 -21.85 -15.68 33.34
CA GLN A 426 -21.79 -16.82 32.43
C GLN A 426 -21.59 -16.40 30.96
N ILE A 427 -20.76 -15.38 30.73
CA ILE A 427 -20.38 -14.92 29.40
C ILE A 427 -19.01 -15.54 29.06
N PRO A 428 -18.93 -16.48 28.11
CA PRO A 428 -17.67 -17.11 27.76
C PRO A 428 -16.76 -16.12 27.04
N TYR A 429 -15.48 -16.09 27.42
CA TYR A 429 -14.43 -15.34 26.75
C TYR A 429 -13.07 -15.98 27.01
N ASP A 430 -12.13 -15.77 26.08
CA ASP A 430 -10.83 -16.44 26.05
C ASP A 430 -9.68 -15.49 26.39
N VAL A 431 -9.80 -14.21 26.00
CA VAL A 431 -8.70 -13.25 26.04
C VAL A 431 -9.15 -11.91 26.59
N ILE A 432 -8.40 -11.36 27.55
CA ILE A 432 -8.48 -9.95 27.95
C ILE A 432 -7.27 -9.18 27.42
N TRP A 433 -7.47 -7.94 26.99
CA TRP A 433 -6.46 -7.13 26.30
C TRP A 433 -6.04 -5.93 27.13
N LEU A 434 -4.74 -5.62 27.12
CA LEU A 434 -4.16 -4.42 27.70
C LEU A 434 -3.67 -3.49 26.60
N ASP A 435 -4.31 -2.34 26.54
CA ASP A 435 -3.96 -1.21 25.69
C ASP A 435 -2.93 -0.31 26.40
N ILE A 436 -2.43 0.74 25.77
CA ILE A 436 -1.16 1.44 26.06
C ILE A 436 -0.96 1.93 27.51
N GLU A 437 -2.02 2.16 28.30
CA GLU A 437 -1.90 2.62 29.69
C GLU A 437 -1.35 1.57 30.67
N TYR A 438 -1.13 0.31 30.25
CA TYR A 438 -0.46 -0.68 31.11
C TYR A 438 1.05 -0.42 31.27
N THR A 439 1.64 0.34 30.35
CA THR A 439 3.08 0.60 30.29
C THR A 439 3.51 1.72 31.25
N ASP A 440 4.77 1.69 31.71
CA ASP A 440 5.36 2.83 32.44
C ASP A 440 5.59 3.99 31.47
N GLY A 441 4.67 4.95 31.42
CA GLY A 441 4.80 6.17 30.63
C GLY A 441 5.03 5.92 29.13
N LYS A 442 4.32 4.94 28.55
CA LYS A 442 4.40 4.53 27.13
C LYS A 442 5.74 3.92 26.73
N LYS A 443 6.52 3.43 27.69
CA LYS A 443 7.72 2.63 27.42
C LYS A 443 7.31 1.17 27.22
N TYR A 444 7.31 0.68 25.97
CA TYR A 444 7.09 -0.74 25.70
C TYR A 444 8.10 -1.63 26.43
N PHE A 445 7.76 -2.90 26.61
CA PHE A 445 8.53 -3.86 27.42
C PHE A 445 8.62 -3.51 28.93
N THR A 446 7.74 -2.63 29.43
CA THR A 446 7.60 -2.29 30.85
C THR A 446 6.16 -2.44 31.32
N TRP A 447 5.97 -2.43 32.64
CA TRP A 447 4.67 -2.40 33.30
C TRP A 447 4.64 -1.17 34.21
N ASP A 448 3.54 -0.44 34.25
CA ASP A 448 3.37 0.66 35.21
C ASP A 448 3.42 0.08 36.64
N PRO A 449 4.38 0.52 37.49
CA PRO A 449 4.57 -0.05 38.82
C PRO A 449 3.45 0.30 39.80
N HIS A 450 2.63 1.33 39.53
CA HIS A 450 1.53 1.77 40.38
C HIS A 450 0.22 1.05 40.07
N THR A 451 -0.01 0.68 38.81
CA THR A 451 -1.27 0.08 38.36
C THR A 451 -1.15 -1.40 37.98
N PHE A 452 0.03 -1.86 37.58
CA PHE A 452 0.31 -3.25 37.17
C PHE A 452 1.52 -3.86 37.90
N GLY A 453 1.74 -3.43 39.15
CA GLY A 453 2.81 -3.95 40.01
C GLY A 453 2.74 -5.46 40.27
N ASN A 454 1.55 -6.07 40.22
CA ASN A 454 1.37 -7.52 40.39
C ASN A 454 0.95 -8.24 39.10
N HIS A 455 1.45 -7.81 37.94
CA HIS A 455 1.15 -8.43 36.64
C HIS A 455 1.37 -9.95 36.60
N VAL A 456 2.33 -10.50 37.35
CA VAL A 456 2.55 -11.96 37.47
C VAL A 456 1.37 -12.66 38.16
N ASP A 457 0.79 -12.06 39.20
CA ASP A 457 -0.42 -12.58 39.87
C ASP A 457 -1.63 -12.49 38.95
N MET A 458 -1.78 -11.39 38.21
CA MET A 458 -2.84 -11.23 37.20
C MET A 458 -2.75 -12.31 36.10
N LEU A 459 -1.57 -12.56 35.54
CA LEU A 459 -1.37 -13.64 34.57
C LEU A 459 -1.69 -15.02 35.17
N SER A 460 -1.25 -15.27 36.41
CA SER A 460 -1.55 -16.51 37.14
C SER A 460 -3.04 -16.66 37.47
N HIS A 461 -3.76 -15.55 37.64
CA HIS A 461 -5.21 -15.55 37.86
C HIS A 461 -5.94 -16.01 36.61
N LEU A 462 -5.61 -15.45 35.45
CA LEU A 462 -6.21 -15.82 34.16
C LEU A 462 -5.92 -17.29 33.80
N ASP A 463 -4.71 -17.77 34.11
CA ASP A 463 -4.30 -19.15 33.81
C ASP A 463 -5.13 -20.20 34.57
N LYS A 464 -5.70 -19.87 35.75
CA LYS A 464 -6.61 -20.78 36.50
C LYS A 464 -7.85 -21.17 35.72
N SER A 465 -8.27 -20.32 34.78
CA SER A 465 -9.41 -20.55 33.87
C SER A 465 -8.93 -20.75 32.43
N GLU A 466 -7.64 -21.06 32.24
CA GLU A 466 -6.98 -21.27 30.94
C GLU A 466 -7.08 -20.06 29.98
N ARG A 467 -7.35 -18.86 30.50
CA ARG A 467 -7.48 -17.62 29.71
C ARG A 467 -6.14 -16.98 29.42
N LYS A 468 -6.12 -16.16 28.37
CA LYS A 468 -4.93 -15.47 27.88
C LYS A 468 -5.01 -13.96 28.10
N LEU A 469 -3.85 -13.32 28.13
CA LEU A 469 -3.67 -11.88 28.10
C LEU A 469 -3.06 -11.50 26.76
N VAL A 470 -3.53 -10.42 26.15
CA VAL A 470 -2.83 -9.76 25.04
C VAL A 470 -2.36 -8.39 25.50
N ALA A 471 -1.11 -8.04 25.27
CA ALA A 471 -0.55 -6.73 25.58
C ALA A 471 -0.08 -6.02 24.30
N ILE A 472 -0.42 -4.74 24.16
CA ILE A 472 0.03 -3.91 23.04
C ILE A 472 1.54 -3.63 23.11
N ILE A 473 2.22 -3.73 21.97
CA ILE A 473 3.61 -3.33 21.75
C ILE A 473 3.72 -2.72 20.35
N ASP A 474 4.02 -1.42 20.28
CA ASP A 474 4.10 -0.68 19.01
C ASP A 474 5.56 -0.47 18.58
N PRO A 475 5.83 -0.14 17.30
CA PRO A 475 7.20 -0.04 16.79
C PRO A 475 7.91 1.28 17.17
N HIS A 476 7.22 2.23 17.80
CA HIS A 476 7.79 3.50 18.22
C HIS A 476 8.36 3.39 19.65
N ILE A 477 9.65 3.68 19.81
CA ILE A 477 10.39 3.52 21.05
C ILE A 477 10.69 4.91 21.61
N LYS A 478 10.17 5.17 22.81
CA LYS A 478 10.33 6.45 23.53
C LYS A 478 11.78 6.89 23.59
N ASN A 479 12.03 8.15 23.21
CA ASN A 479 13.34 8.79 23.29
C ASN A 479 13.55 9.40 24.68
N GLU A 480 13.90 8.57 25.66
CA GLU A 480 14.12 8.98 27.05
C GLU A 480 15.42 8.39 27.61
N ALA A 481 16.14 9.15 28.44
CA ALA A 481 17.31 8.65 29.15
C ALA A 481 16.92 7.57 30.18
N ASN A 482 17.83 6.63 30.43
CA ASN A 482 17.62 5.49 31.35
C ASN A 482 16.55 4.50 30.87
N TYR A 483 16.29 4.44 29.57
CA TYR A 483 15.42 3.43 28.96
C TYR A 483 16.25 2.52 28.04
N HIS A 484 16.64 1.36 28.58
CA HIS A 484 17.60 0.46 27.92
C HIS A 484 17.21 0.02 26.49
N ILE A 485 15.91 -0.07 26.18
CA ILE A 485 15.43 -0.45 24.85
C ILE A 485 15.82 0.61 23.81
N VAL A 486 15.67 1.91 24.11
CA VAL A 486 16.08 2.96 23.18
C VAL A 486 17.60 3.08 23.09
N ASP A 487 18.32 2.83 24.19
CA ASP A 487 19.78 2.83 24.19
C ASP A 487 20.34 1.70 23.31
N GLU A 488 19.76 0.49 23.39
CA GLU A 488 20.09 -0.63 22.51
C GLU A 488 19.72 -0.34 21.04
N LEU A 489 18.52 0.16 20.78
CA LEU A 489 18.05 0.53 19.43
C LEU A 489 19.03 1.49 18.74
N LYS A 490 19.47 2.53 19.46
CA LYS A 490 20.42 3.54 18.95
C LYS A 490 21.83 2.97 18.77
N SER A 491 22.37 2.32 19.81
CA SER A 491 23.76 1.84 19.79
C SER A 491 24.01 0.71 18.79
N LYS A 492 22.96 -0.04 18.43
CA LYS A 492 23.02 -1.14 17.45
C LYS A 492 22.62 -0.72 16.03
N ASP A 493 22.33 0.57 15.79
CA ASP A 493 21.91 1.11 14.49
C ASP A 493 20.67 0.39 13.92
N LEU A 494 19.64 0.21 14.75
CA LEU A 494 18.43 -0.58 14.44
C LEU A 494 17.19 0.29 14.18
N ALA A 495 17.33 1.62 14.22
CA ALA A 495 16.24 2.56 13.96
C ALA A 495 16.19 3.01 12.50
N ALA A 496 14.99 3.36 12.03
CA ALA A 496 14.83 4.04 10.75
C ALA A 496 15.58 5.38 10.76
N LYS A 497 16.03 5.83 9.58
CA LYS A 497 16.84 7.04 9.43
C LYS A 497 16.09 8.09 8.62
N ASN A 498 16.45 9.35 8.80
CA ASN A 498 16.02 10.42 7.92
C ASN A 498 16.85 10.41 6.61
N LYS A 499 16.54 11.33 5.69
CA LYS A 499 17.24 11.49 4.40
C LYS A 499 18.75 11.70 4.48
N ASP A 500 19.23 12.24 5.61
CA ASP A 500 20.65 12.52 5.86
C ASP A 500 21.38 11.32 6.50
N GLY A 501 20.68 10.21 6.75
CA GLY A 501 21.23 9.00 7.38
C GLY A 501 21.36 9.10 8.90
N VAL A 502 20.70 10.06 9.54
CA VAL A 502 20.61 10.21 11.01
C VAL A 502 19.37 9.49 11.51
N ILE A 503 19.40 8.93 12.72
CA ILE A 503 18.23 8.27 13.34
C ILE A 503 17.01 9.22 13.28
N TYR A 504 15.91 8.72 12.73
CA TYR A 504 14.68 9.48 12.61
C TYR A 504 14.02 9.69 13.97
N GLU A 505 13.56 10.91 14.23
CA GLU A 505 12.80 11.29 15.42
C GLU A 505 11.44 11.87 14.99
N GLY A 506 10.38 11.45 15.67
CA GLY A 506 9.01 11.88 15.46
C GLY A 506 8.21 11.76 16.75
N TRP A 507 6.94 12.13 16.71
CA TRP A 507 6.04 12.10 17.87
C TRP A 507 4.98 11.02 17.71
N CYS A 508 4.75 10.26 18.77
CA CYS A 508 3.63 9.33 18.91
C CYS A 508 3.14 9.35 20.38
N TRP A 509 2.52 8.27 20.89
CA TRP A 509 2.03 8.19 22.27
C TRP A 509 3.04 8.58 23.35
N PRO A 510 4.33 8.19 23.27
CA PRO A 510 5.33 8.55 24.27
C PRO A 510 5.88 9.99 24.14
N GLY A 511 5.39 10.78 23.18
CA GLY A 511 6.04 11.99 22.71
C GLY A 511 7.19 11.66 21.75
N SER A 512 8.34 12.31 21.93
CA SER A 512 9.54 12.06 21.11
C SER A 512 9.92 10.58 21.12
N SER A 513 10.05 10.00 19.93
CA SER A 513 10.25 8.56 19.71
C SER A 513 11.12 8.29 18.48
N HIS A 514 11.70 7.09 18.44
CA HIS A 514 12.37 6.51 17.26
C HIS A 514 11.64 5.25 16.83
N TRP A 515 11.69 4.86 15.56
CA TRP A 515 11.01 3.66 15.06
C TRP A 515 11.99 2.54 14.78
N VAL A 516 11.63 1.32 15.19
CA VAL A 516 12.38 0.11 14.85
C VAL A 516 12.34 -0.10 13.33
N ASP A 517 13.51 -0.22 12.70
CA ASP A 517 13.58 -0.53 11.28
C ASP A 517 13.44 -2.04 11.06
N ALA A 518 12.20 -2.53 11.00
CA ALA A 518 11.90 -3.96 10.86
C ALA A 518 12.29 -4.53 9.48
N PHE A 519 12.75 -3.71 8.53
CA PHE A 519 13.40 -4.18 7.30
C PHE A 519 14.82 -4.69 7.56
N ASN A 520 15.45 -4.29 8.67
CA ASN A 520 16.76 -4.76 9.07
C ASN A 520 16.64 -6.14 9.77
N PRO A 521 17.22 -7.22 9.21
CA PRO A 521 17.17 -8.54 9.87
C PRO A 521 17.80 -8.55 11.27
N ALA A 522 18.76 -7.65 11.55
CA ALA A 522 19.35 -7.49 12.87
C ALA A 522 18.35 -6.88 13.87
N ALA A 523 17.49 -5.96 13.41
CA ALA A 523 16.43 -5.38 14.25
C ALA A 523 15.37 -6.42 14.57
N ILE A 524 14.95 -7.24 13.59
CA ILE A 524 14.04 -8.36 13.83
C ILE A 524 14.64 -9.33 14.86
N LYS A 525 15.93 -9.68 14.74
CA LYS A 525 16.61 -10.55 15.70
C LYS A 525 16.61 -9.95 17.11
N TRP A 526 16.99 -8.69 17.24
CA TRP A 526 16.97 -7.96 18.51
C TRP A 526 15.56 -7.92 19.11
N TRP A 527 14.54 -7.64 18.30
CA TRP A 527 13.15 -7.61 18.73
C TRP A 527 12.70 -8.96 19.31
N LYS A 528 13.05 -10.09 18.66
CA LYS A 528 12.80 -11.43 19.20
C LYS A 528 13.44 -11.63 20.58
N GLU A 529 14.68 -11.18 20.77
CA GLU A 529 15.41 -11.32 22.02
C GLU A 529 14.70 -10.60 23.19
N LEU A 530 14.00 -9.48 22.93
CA LEU A 530 13.25 -8.74 23.94
C LEU A 530 12.12 -9.57 24.59
N PHE A 531 11.44 -10.41 23.81
CA PHE A 531 10.37 -11.29 24.30
C PHE A 531 10.88 -12.53 25.06
N THR A 532 12.19 -12.80 25.04
CA THR A 532 12.78 -13.94 25.77
C THR A 532 13.22 -13.60 27.19
N LYS A 533 13.20 -12.32 27.57
CA LYS A 533 13.57 -11.83 28.91
C LYS A 533 12.51 -12.26 29.94
N ASP A 534 12.93 -12.54 31.17
CA ASP A 534 12.09 -13.18 32.20
C ASP A 534 10.75 -12.47 32.48
N ALA A 535 10.69 -11.14 32.34
CA ALA A 535 9.45 -10.35 32.52
C ALA A 535 8.36 -10.61 31.46
N TRP A 536 8.72 -11.20 30.31
CA TRP A 536 7.83 -11.47 29.17
C TRP A 536 7.69 -12.96 28.87
N LYS A 537 8.38 -13.81 29.64
CA LYS A 537 8.44 -15.26 29.46
C LYS A 537 7.31 -15.96 30.23
N THR A 538 6.08 -15.84 29.73
CA THR A 538 4.91 -16.58 30.23
C THR A 538 4.17 -17.28 29.08
N SER A 539 3.45 -18.36 29.37
CA SER A 539 2.73 -19.17 28.38
C SER A 539 1.39 -18.59 27.96
N ASN A 540 0.82 -17.65 28.73
CA ASN A 540 -0.51 -17.09 28.48
C ASN A 540 -0.51 -15.59 28.12
N LEU A 541 0.64 -15.03 27.75
CA LEU A 541 0.77 -13.66 27.24
C LEU A 541 1.07 -13.66 25.74
N PHE A 542 0.25 -12.94 25.00
CA PHE A 542 0.36 -12.73 23.56
C PHE A 542 0.41 -11.23 23.26
N ILE A 543 0.69 -10.89 22.00
CA ILE A 543 1.05 -9.51 21.63
C ILE A 543 0.07 -8.96 20.61
N TRP A 544 -0.27 -7.69 20.78
CA TRP A 544 -0.91 -6.85 19.78
C TRP A 544 0.14 -5.87 19.25
N ASN A 545 0.32 -5.80 17.94
CA ASN A 545 1.08 -4.72 17.30
C ASN A 545 0.10 -3.71 16.70
N ASP A 546 0.26 -2.44 17.07
CA ASP A 546 -0.51 -1.33 16.56
C ASP A 546 0.42 -0.22 16.04
N MET A 547 -0.17 0.82 15.44
CA MET A 547 0.52 2.05 15.02
C MET A 547 1.70 1.78 14.05
N ASN A 548 1.61 0.70 13.28
CA ASN A 548 2.72 0.11 12.53
C ASN A 548 2.71 0.43 11.03
N GLU A 549 1.83 1.33 10.59
CA GLU A 549 1.77 1.85 9.23
C GLU A 549 3.12 2.35 8.68
N PRO A 550 3.97 3.09 9.43
CA PRO A 550 3.93 3.53 10.85
C PRO A 550 3.15 4.84 11.12
N SER A 551 2.44 4.91 12.24
CA SER A 551 1.80 6.16 12.69
C SER A 551 2.82 7.11 13.32
N VAL A 552 2.87 8.33 12.81
CA VAL A 552 3.71 9.45 13.28
C VAL A 552 2.85 10.70 13.35
N PHE A 553 2.48 11.14 14.56
CA PHE A 553 1.47 12.18 14.77
C PHE A 553 1.84 13.54 14.18
N ASN A 554 3.12 13.84 14.09
CA ASN A 554 3.64 15.07 13.47
C ASN A 554 4.22 14.85 12.07
N GLY A 555 4.02 13.67 11.49
CA GLY A 555 4.44 13.33 10.14
C GLY A 555 3.39 13.71 9.09
N PRO A 556 3.79 13.82 7.82
CA PRO A 556 2.82 14.02 6.73
C PRO A 556 1.86 12.82 6.68
N GLU A 557 0.57 13.08 6.55
CA GLU A 557 -0.46 12.02 6.46
C GLU A 557 -0.41 11.03 7.63
N THR A 558 -0.05 11.54 8.81
CA THR A 558 0.14 10.75 10.05
C THR A 558 1.14 9.61 9.90
N THR A 559 2.11 9.71 8.98
CA THR A 559 3.17 8.69 8.78
C THR A 559 4.55 9.29 8.53
N MET A 560 5.56 8.44 8.29
CA MET A 560 6.94 8.87 8.05
C MET A 560 7.08 9.72 6.76
N PRO A 561 8.02 10.69 6.73
CA PRO A 561 8.47 11.32 5.50
C PRO A 561 8.91 10.29 4.45
N LYS A 562 8.55 10.53 3.19
CA LYS A 562 8.84 9.64 2.07
C LYS A 562 10.34 9.43 1.81
N ASP A 563 11.16 10.42 2.15
CA ASP A 563 12.61 10.41 1.99
C ASP A 563 13.38 9.90 3.22
N ASN A 564 12.68 9.38 4.23
CA ASN A 564 13.32 8.55 5.26
C ASN A 564 13.98 7.32 4.63
N LEU A 565 15.05 6.83 5.26
CA LEU A 565 15.86 5.71 4.80
C LEU A 565 15.71 4.50 5.74
N HIS A 566 15.52 3.34 5.13
CA HIS A 566 15.52 2.02 5.75
C HIS A 566 16.79 1.24 5.41
N HIS A 567 16.92 0.06 6.01
CA HIS A 567 17.94 -0.93 5.71
C HIS A 567 18.13 -1.14 4.20
N GLY A 568 19.39 -1.26 3.78
CA GLY A 568 19.74 -1.33 2.35
C GLY A 568 19.69 0.03 1.62
N ASN A 569 19.47 1.13 2.34
CA ASN A 569 19.29 2.50 1.83
C ASN A 569 18.07 2.65 0.90
N TRP A 570 17.01 1.90 1.16
CA TRP A 570 15.72 2.09 0.52
C TRP A 570 14.96 3.24 1.17
N GLU A 571 14.22 4.01 0.38
CA GLU A 571 13.36 5.07 0.94
C GLU A 571 12.04 4.50 1.47
N ALA A 572 11.46 5.16 2.46
CA ALA A 572 10.15 4.83 3.02
C ALA A 572 9.04 4.79 1.96
N SER A 573 9.07 5.70 0.97
CA SER A 573 8.14 5.70 -0.18
C SER A 573 8.11 4.39 -0.99
N ARG A 574 9.10 3.51 -0.80
CA ARG A 574 9.28 2.28 -1.60
C ARG A 574 8.84 1.02 -0.88
N CYS A 575 8.59 1.10 0.43
CA CYS A 575 8.37 -0.05 1.31
C CYS A 575 7.14 0.11 2.23
N SER A 576 6.25 1.07 1.97
CA SER A 576 5.18 1.46 2.90
C SER A 576 4.06 0.42 3.09
N GLN A 577 3.96 -0.60 2.22
CA GLN A 577 2.84 -1.55 2.24
C GLN A 577 3.14 -2.94 2.81
N TYR A 578 4.40 -3.28 3.10
CA TYR A 578 4.73 -4.64 3.58
C TYR A 578 5.00 -4.70 5.07
N GLN A 579 3.96 -5.09 5.81
CA GLN A 579 4.08 -5.62 7.15
C GLN A 579 4.06 -7.14 7.07
N ARG A 580 5.20 -7.79 7.33
CA ARG A 580 5.22 -9.23 7.55
C ARG A 580 4.78 -9.46 9.00
N SER A 581 3.69 -10.20 9.21
CA SER A 581 3.30 -10.70 10.53
C SER A 581 4.31 -11.73 11.09
N ASP A 582 5.32 -12.12 10.31
CA ASP A 582 6.40 -13.04 10.71
C ASP A 582 7.49 -12.39 11.59
N ILE A 583 7.11 -11.47 12.47
CA ILE A 583 7.78 -11.42 13.77
C ILE A 583 7.36 -12.73 14.45
N PRO A 584 8.25 -13.72 14.63
CA PRO A 584 7.82 -15.06 14.98
C PRO A 584 7.05 -15.02 16.29
N GLN A 585 5.78 -15.39 16.20
CA GLN A 585 5.10 -16.00 17.34
C GLN A 585 5.96 -17.20 17.73
N CYS A 586 6.59 -17.13 18.91
CA CYS A 586 7.45 -18.18 19.41
C CYS A 586 6.67 -19.49 19.45
N ASN A 587 6.98 -20.41 18.53
CA ASN A 587 6.64 -21.81 18.65
C ASN A 587 7.43 -22.40 19.84
N LEU A 588 6.88 -22.28 21.03
CA LEU A 588 7.24 -23.16 22.15
C LEU A 588 6.61 -24.53 21.88
N ARG A 589 7.23 -25.32 21.00
CA ARG A 589 7.08 -26.79 21.11
C ARG A 589 7.87 -27.21 22.34
N SER A 590 7.15 -27.43 23.44
CA SER A 590 7.64 -28.29 24.51
C SER A 590 7.91 -29.67 23.92
N ASN A 591 9.17 -30.09 23.92
CA ASN A 591 9.46 -31.52 23.98
C ASN A 591 9.01 -31.99 25.37
N GLY A 592 7.88 -32.71 25.39
CA GLY A 592 7.41 -33.55 26.48
C GLY A 592 6.98 -34.88 25.88
#